data_AF-A0A3N0ZVX6-F1
#
_entry.id   AF-A0A3N0ZVX6-F1
#
_cell.length_a   1.000
_cell.length_b   1.000
_cell.length_c   1.000
_cell.angle_alpha   90.00
_cell.angle_beta   90.00
_cell.angle_gamma   90.00
#
_symmetry.space_group_name_H-M   'P 1'
#
loop_
_entity.id
_entity.type
_entity.pdbx_description
1 polymer ?
#
loop_
_entity_poly.entity_id
_entity_poly.type
_entity_poly.pdbx_seq_one_letter_code
_entity_poly.pdbx_strand_id
1 'polypeptide(L)'
;MRSSRIFTIFFIALILLSIKNEKAFGACPDGYSSTSKTITICNCPMQVDICYKCYGVSMEYIVNIVGFGFVDDNCIPSQGCNIVQKVYEAIVNPEYLNEELCPNNIPPCTTGTVQVKVKYFSCWYKYWDSYQGHVMWEACEDKAYCEVVYEYCWDPILEIWQVNVKSHTGNNWPPTCTLNIPPDPDENDPPTDCFNGAYSPCE
;
A
#
# COMPACT_ATOMS: atom_id res chain seq x y z
N MET A 1 49.32 -22.06 25.56
CA MET A 1 48.03 -21.35 25.72
C MET A 1 48.13 -19.92 25.14
N ARG A 2 47.95 -19.75 23.82
CA ARG A 2 47.91 -18.41 23.18
C ARG A 2 46.94 -18.32 21.99
N SER A 3 46.33 -19.44 21.58
CA SER A 3 45.45 -19.54 20.40
C SER A 3 43.97 -19.23 20.67
N SER A 4 43.56 -19.09 21.93
CA SER A 4 42.14 -18.94 22.29
C SER A 4 41.59 -17.52 22.08
N ARG A 5 42.45 -16.49 22.02
CA ARG A 5 42.02 -15.09 21.91
C ARG A 5 41.79 -14.64 20.46
N ILE A 6 42.40 -15.32 19.49
CA ILE A 6 42.28 -14.97 18.06
C ILE A 6 40.92 -15.43 17.51
N PHE A 7 40.43 -16.60 17.96
CA PHE A 7 39.12 -17.10 17.55
C PHE A 7 37.96 -16.21 18.01
N THR A 8 38.05 -15.59 19.19
CA THR A 8 36.98 -14.73 19.72
C THR A 8 36.83 -13.43 18.91
N ILE A 9 37.94 -12.85 18.43
CA ILE A 9 37.91 -11.61 17.63
C ILE A 9 37.32 -11.86 16.24
N PHE A 10 37.64 -13.01 15.64
CA PHE A 10 37.09 -13.40 14.33
C PHE A 10 35.57 -13.62 14.38
N PHE A 11 35.07 -14.20 15.48
CA PHE A 11 33.64 -14.44 15.67
C PHE A 11 32.84 -13.15 15.88
N ILE A 12 33.41 -12.16 16.60
CA ILE A 12 32.78 -10.83 16.78
C ILE A 12 32.73 -10.07 15.45
N ALA A 13 33.76 -10.15 14.61
CA ALA A 13 33.77 -9.51 13.29
C ALA A 13 32.71 -10.10 12.34
N LEU A 14 32.46 -11.41 12.41
CA LEU A 14 31.45 -12.11 11.59
C LEU A 14 30.00 -11.77 12.02
N ILE A 15 29.77 -11.53 13.31
CA ILE A 15 28.48 -11.04 13.82
C ILE A 15 28.22 -9.59 13.38
N LEU A 16 29.25 -8.74 13.38
CA LEU A 16 29.12 -7.35 12.93
C LEU A 16 28.89 -7.22 11.41
N LEU A 17 29.43 -8.14 10.61
CA LEU A 17 29.16 -8.23 9.16
C LEU A 17 27.78 -8.81 8.81
N SER A 18 27.06 -9.36 9.78
CA SER A 18 25.69 -9.88 9.60
C SER A 18 24.61 -8.82 9.86
N ILE A 19 25.01 -7.60 10.24
CA ILE A 19 24.12 -6.44 10.19
C ILE A 19 23.97 -6.11 8.72
N LYS A 20 23.06 -6.81 8.06
CA LYS A 20 22.55 -6.43 6.75
C LYS A 20 22.14 -4.96 6.89
N ASN A 21 22.73 -4.11 6.05
CA ASN A 21 22.10 -2.84 5.72
C ASN A 21 20.78 -3.21 5.05
N GLU A 22 19.73 -3.42 5.85
CA GLU A 22 18.38 -3.14 5.40
C GLU A 22 18.45 -1.67 5.00
N LYS A 23 18.56 -1.42 3.69
CA LYS A 23 18.34 -0.09 3.15
C LYS A 23 17.00 0.33 3.74
N ALA A 24 17.02 1.37 4.57
CA ALA A 24 15.80 2.04 4.95
C ALA A 24 15.13 2.43 3.63
N PHE A 25 14.02 1.75 3.30
CA PHE A 25 13.14 2.12 2.20
C PHE A 25 12.88 3.62 2.31
N GLY A 26 12.80 4.33 1.18
CA GLY A 26 12.36 5.73 1.15
C GLY A 26 11.13 5.85 2.05
N ALA A 27 11.29 6.58 3.15
CA ALA A 27 10.43 6.43 4.30
C ALA A 27 9.04 6.92 3.92
N CYS A 28 8.05 6.02 3.97
CA CYS A 28 6.66 6.45 3.99
C CYS A 28 6.50 7.64 4.95
N PRO A 29 5.55 8.56 4.69
CA PRO A 29 5.37 9.74 5.52
C PRO A 29 5.36 9.39 7.01
N ASP A 30 5.81 10.32 7.87
CA ASP A 30 5.97 10.04 9.29
C ASP A 30 4.73 9.37 9.92
N GLY A 31 4.97 8.21 10.53
CA GLY A 31 3.94 7.40 11.16
C GLY A 31 3.21 6.42 10.25
N TYR A 32 3.58 6.30 8.97
CA TYR A 32 3.11 5.27 8.04
C TYR A 32 4.10 4.09 7.97
N SER A 33 3.58 2.92 7.61
CA SER A 33 4.36 1.69 7.36
C SER A 33 4.49 1.44 5.87
N SER A 34 5.56 0.75 5.46
CA SER A 34 5.76 0.28 4.09
C SER A 34 5.57 -1.23 4.00
N THR A 35 5.10 -1.69 2.85
CA THR A 35 5.16 -3.10 2.43
C THR A 35 5.39 -3.17 0.93
N SER A 36 5.78 -4.33 0.44
CA SER A 36 6.03 -4.55 -0.99
C SER A 36 5.29 -5.79 -1.45
N LYS A 37 4.45 -5.67 -2.48
CA LYS A 37 3.69 -6.80 -3.03
C LYS A 37 3.69 -6.80 -4.55
N THR A 38 3.75 -7.99 -5.13
CA THR A 38 3.50 -8.14 -6.57
C THR A 38 2.01 -7.96 -6.85
N ILE A 39 1.66 -6.92 -7.61
CA ILE A 39 0.29 -6.61 -8.02
C ILE A 39 0.21 -6.73 -9.54
N THR A 40 -0.81 -7.43 -10.04
CA THR A 40 -1.07 -7.51 -11.48
C THR A 40 -1.87 -6.30 -11.96
N ILE A 41 -1.19 -5.33 -12.56
CA ILE A 41 -1.76 -4.12 -13.13
C ILE A 41 -1.90 -4.30 -14.63
N CYS A 42 -3.14 -4.44 -15.11
CA CYS A 42 -3.47 -4.64 -16.52
C CYS A 42 -2.68 -5.76 -17.21
N ASN A 43 -2.74 -6.96 -16.61
CA ASN A 43 -2.04 -8.17 -17.02
C ASN A 43 -0.51 -8.09 -16.90
N CYS A 44 0.01 -7.07 -16.22
CA CYS A 44 1.39 -7.04 -15.85
C CYS A 44 1.62 -7.19 -14.34
N PRO A 45 2.34 -8.23 -13.91
CA PRO A 45 2.82 -8.32 -12.54
C PRO A 45 3.92 -7.28 -12.30
N MET A 46 3.69 -6.36 -11.38
CA MET A 46 4.65 -5.33 -10.97
C MET A 46 4.89 -5.44 -9.47
N GLN A 47 6.14 -5.25 -9.04
CA GLN A 47 6.44 -5.11 -7.62
C GLN A 47 6.08 -3.69 -7.18
N VAL A 48 5.12 -3.58 -6.27
CA VAL A 48 4.60 -2.29 -5.81
C VAL A 48 4.96 -2.11 -4.34
N ASP A 49 5.65 -1.01 -4.04
CA ASP A 49 5.84 -0.54 -2.67
C ASP A 49 4.63 0.29 -2.26
N ILE A 50 4.09 0.06 -1.07
CA ILE A 50 2.83 0.65 -0.61
C ILE A 50 3.05 1.28 0.76
N CYS A 51 2.71 2.57 0.86
CA CYS A 51 2.70 3.32 2.11
C CYS A 51 1.30 3.35 2.70
N TYR A 52 1.14 2.70 3.85
CA TYR A 52 -0.15 2.49 4.47
C TYR A 52 -0.12 2.69 5.97
N LYS A 53 -1.31 2.82 6.56
CA LYS A 53 -1.49 2.88 8.00
C LYS A 53 -2.81 2.29 8.42
N CYS A 54 -2.75 1.44 9.44
CA CYS A 54 -3.91 0.84 10.06
C CYS A 54 -4.26 1.60 11.36
N TYR A 55 -5.53 1.92 11.56
CA TYR A 55 -6.02 2.53 12.79
C TYR A 55 -7.24 1.77 13.29
N GLY A 56 -7.40 1.54 14.59
CA GLY A 56 -8.66 1.01 15.12
C GLY A 56 -8.48 0.03 16.26
N VAL A 57 -9.59 -0.60 16.65
CA VAL A 57 -9.65 -1.57 17.75
C VAL A 57 -10.46 -2.79 17.31
N SER A 58 -9.84 -3.97 17.39
CA SER A 58 -10.34 -5.35 17.21
C SER A 58 -11.43 -5.64 16.15
N MET A 59 -12.61 -5.02 16.23
CA MET A 59 -13.76 -5.28 15.34
C MET A 59 -14.01 -4.17 14.31
N GLU A 60 -13.35 -3.03 14.43
CA GLU A 60 -13.40 -1.96 13.44
C GLU A 60 -12.02 -1.33 13.27
N TYR A 61 -11.53 -1.28 12.03
CA TYR A 61 -10.31 -0.53 11.71
C TYR A 61 -10.38 0.16 10.35
N ILE A 62 -9.51 1.14 10.19
CA ILE A 62 -9.35 1.99 9.03
C ILE A 62 -8.02 1.63 8.39
N VAL A 63 -8.03 1.37 7.09
CA VAL A 63 -6.83 1.27 6.25
C VAL A 63 -6.71 2.53 5.43
N ASN A 64 -5.61 3.25 5.64
CA ASN A 64 -5.29 4.46 4.91
C ASN A 64 -4.08 4.19 4.01
N ILE A 65 -4.22 4.41 2.70
CA ILE A 65 -3.12 4.28 1.73
C ILE A 65 -2.80 5.69 1.28
N VAL A 66 -1.56 6.10 1.52
CA VAL A 66 -1.13 7.47 1.19
C VAL A 66 -0.15 7.53 0.04
N GLY A 67 0.49 6.42 -0.30
CA GLY A 67 1.39 6.38 -1.43
C GLY A 67 1.68 4.97 -1.91
N PHE A 68 2.15 4.88 -3.15
CA PHE A 68 2.69 3.65 -3.72
C PHE A 68 3.71 3.95 -4.82
N GLY A 69 4.64 3.03 -5.09
CA GLY A 69 5.66 3.16 -6.13
C GLY A 69 5.91 1.84 -6.84
N PHE A 70 6.45 1.90 -8.06
CA PHE A 70 6.78 0.72 -8.87
C PHE A 70 8.27 0.45 -8.79
N VAL A 71 8.65 -0.69 -8.20
CA VAL A 71 10.06 -1.05 -7.98
C VAL A 71 10.68 -1.66 -9.24
N ASP A 72 9.88 -2.32 -10.06
CA ASP A 72 10.34 -3.05 -11.24
C ASP A 72 9.40 -2.80 -12.44
N ASP A 73 9.93 -2.14 -13.46
CA ASP A 73 9.25 -1.78 -14.71
C ASP A 73 9.50 -2.83 -15.81
N ASN A 74 9.52 -4.12 -15.46
CA ASN A 74 9.58 -5.22 -16.43
C ASN A 74 8.44 -5.19 -17.48
N CYS A 75 7.47 -4.30 -17.31
CA CYS A 75 6.43 -3.99 -18.26
C CYS A 75 5.95 -2.55 -18.10
N ILE A 76 5.19 -2.09 -19.10
CA ILE A 76 4.48 -0.83 -19.05
C ILE A 76 2.98 -1.18 -19.07
N PRO A 77 2.19 -0.80 -18.05
CA PRO A 77 0.74 -0.99 -18.07
C PRO A 77 0.12 -0.40 -19.34
N SER A 78 -0.85 -1.10 -19.93
CA SER A 78 -1.54 -0.62 -21.13
C SER A 78 -2.21 0.73 -20.88
N GLN A 79 -2.18 1.64 -21.87
CA GLN A 79 -2.90 2.91 -21.77
C GLN A 79 -4.39 2.70 -21.46
N GLY A 80 -4.95 3.53 -20.57
CA GLY A 80 -6.32 3.40 -20.07
C GLY A 80 -6.50 2.47 -18.87
N CYS A 81 -5.43 1.84 -18.38
CA CYS A 81 -5.43 1.11 -17.12
C CYS A 81 -5.62 2.04 -15.93
N ASN A 82 -6.57 1.74 -15.04
CA ASN A 82 -6.63 2.43 -13.77
C ASN A 82 -5.66 1.79 -12.75
N ILE A 83 -4.45 2.34 -12.68
CA ILE A 83 -3.38 1.89 -11.79
C ILE A 83 -3.81 1.97 -10.31
N VAL A 84 -4.36 3.12 -9.91
CA VAL A 84 -4.80 3.39 -8.53
C VAL A 84 -5.84 2.36 -8.08
N GLN A 85 -6.84 2.09 -8.92
CA GLN A 85 -7.86 1.06 -8.69
C GLN A 85 -7.23 -0.31 -8.45
N LYS A 86 -6.26 -0.72 -9.27
CA LYS A 86 -5.62 -2.04 -9.13
C LYS A 86 -4.81 -2.16 -7.85
N VAL A 87 -4.17 -1.08 -7.42
CA VAL A 87 -3.51 -1.02 -6.11
C VAL A 87 -4.53 -1.17 -4.98
N TYR A 88 -5.64 -0.43 -5.02
CA TYR A 88 -6.72 -0.58 -4.03
C TYR A 88 -7.33 -1.99 -4.02
N GLU A 89 -7.66 -2.56 -5.18
CA GLU A 89 -8.22 -3.92 -5.32
C GLU A 89 -7.31 -4.97 -4.67
N ALA A 90 -5.99 -4.83 -4.85
CA ALA A 90 -5.03 -5.70 -4.19
C ALA A 90 -5.06 -5.53 -2.67
N ILE A 91 -5.14 -4.28 -2.18
CA ILE A 91 -5.10 -3.96 -0.74
C ILE A 91 -6.37 -4.38 -0.01
N VAL A 92 -7.55 -4.22 -0.62
CA VAL A 92 -8.82 -4.67 -0.03
C VAL A 92 -9.05 -6.17 -0.12
N ASN A 93 -8.10 -6.91 -0.70
CA ASN A 93 -8.09 -8.36 -0.60
C ASN A 93 -7.93 -8.77 0.87
N PRO A 94 -8.89 -9.52 1.45
CA PRO A 94 -8.92 -9.84 2.87
C PRO A 94 -7.74 -10.70 3.32
N GLU A 95 -7.21 -11.57 2.46
CA GLU A 95 -6.02 -12.38 2.75
C GLU A 95 -4.81 -11.49 2.92
N TYR A 96 -4.53 -10.63 1.93
CA TYR A 96 -3.42 -9.67 2.02
C TYR A 96 -3.56 -8.75 3.22
N LEU A 97 -4.77 -8.26 3.44
CA LEU A 97 -5.05 -7.31 4.48
C LEU A 97 -4.88 -7.92 5.88
N ASN A 98 -5.30 -9.17 6.08
CA ASN A 98 -5.21 -9.87 7.37
C ASN A 98 -3.82 -10.47 7.63
N GLU A 99 -3.09 -10.90 6.61
CA GLU A 99 -1.81 -11.58 6.79
C GLU A 99 -0.61 -10.64 6.78
N GLU A 100 -0.67 -9.57 6.00
CA GLU A 100 0.49 -8.71 5.76
C GLU A 100 0.26 -7.26 6.22
N LEU A 101 -0.87 -6.63 5.89
CA LEU A 101 -1.06 -5.20 6.13
C LEU A 101 -1.46 -4.88 7.58
N CYS A 102 -2.66 -5.31 7.97
CA CYS A 102 -3.30 -4.97 9.23
C CYS A 102 -3.74 -6.25 9.95
N PRO A 103 -2.82 -7.05 10.51
CA PRO A 103 -3.16 -8.32 11.13
C PRO A 103 -4.15 -8.15 12.28
N ASN A 104 -5.38 -8.59 12.05
CA ASN A 104 -6.51 -8.35 12.94
C ASN A 104 -7.41 -9.57 12.97
N ASN A 105 -6.91 -10.70 13.48
CA ASN A 105 -7.65 -11.94 13.82
C ASN A 105 -9.09 -12.00 13.27
N ILE A 106 -9.26 -12.01 11.95
CA ILE A 106 -10.59 -11.91 11.36
C ILE A 106 -11.35 -13.19 11.75
N PRO A 107 -12.52 -13.07 12.38
CA PRO A 107 -13.20 -14.22 12.95
C PRO A 107 -13.83 -15.11 11.87
N PRO A 108 -14.13 -16.38 12.22
CA PRO A 108 -15.03 -17.20 11.41
C PRO A 108 -16.40 -16.53 11.26
N CYS A 109 -17.02 -16.65 10.08
CA CYS A 109 -18.32 -16.05 9.76
C CYS A 109 -19.46 -16.49 10.70
N THR A 110 -19.34 -17.65 11.34
CA THR A 110 -20.29 -18.15 12.35
C THR A 110 -20.22 -17.39 13.67
N THR A 111 -19.11 -16.70 13.93
CA THR A 111 -18.84 -15.98 15.20
C THR A 111 -18.92 -14.48 15.06
N GLY A 112 -18.77 -13.94 13.85
CA GLY A 112 -18.95 -12.52 13.57
C GLY A 112 -18.24 -12.06 12.30
N THR A 113 -18.17 -10.75 12.14
CA THR A 113 -17.47 -10.07 11.04
C THR A 113 -16.65 -8.91 11.62
N VAL A 114 -15.60 -8.53 10.90
CA VAL A 114 -14.83 -7.31 11.19
C VAL A 114 -15.14 -6.26 10.14
N GLN A 115 -15.30 -5.02 10.57
CA GLN A 115 -15.51 -3.89 9.68
C GLN A 115 -14.18 -3.23 9.33
N VAL A 116 -13.97 -3.01 8.04
CA VAL A 116 -12.76 -2.38 7.51
C VAL A 116 -13.15 -1.19 6.67
N LYS A 117 -12.72 -0.02 7.12
CA LYS A 117 -12.94 1.25 6.44
C LYS A 117 -11.74 1.56 5.57
N VAL A 118 -11.95 1.73 4.27
CA VAL A 118 -10.89 2.03 3.31
C VAL A 118 -11.14 3.39 2.71
N LYS A 119 -10.14 4.26 2.75
CA LYS A 119 -10.19 5.59 2.15
C LYS A 119 -9.61 5.57 0.74
N TYR A 120 -10.49 5.81 -0.23
CA TYR A 120 -10.17 5.95 -1.65
C TYR A 120 -9.94 7.42 -1.97
N PHE A 121 -8.68 7.85 -2.05
CA PHE A 121 -8.34 9.22 -2.41
C PHE A 121 -8.52 9.44 -3.91
N SER A 122 -9.19 10.52 -4.27
CA SER A 122 -9.46 10.84 -5.68
C SER A 122 -8.28 11.54 -6.35
N CYS A 123 -7.50 12.31 -5.59
CA CYS A 123 -6.43 13.15 -6.12
C CYS A 123 -5.06 12.63 -5.72
N TRP A 124 -4.17 12.53 -6.70
CA TRP A 124 -2.81 12.01 -6.57
C TRP A 124 -1.82 12.95 -7.26
N TYR A 125 -0.58 12.91 -6.81
CA TYR A 125 0.56 13.51 -7.51
C TYR A 125 1.68 12.48 -7.64
N LYS A 126 2.60 12.71 -8.58
CA LYS A 126 3.76 11.85 -8.80
C LYS A 126 5.04 12.61 -8.51
N TYR A 127 6.06 11.91 -8.05
CA TYR A 127 7.43 12.43 -7.94
C TYR A 127 8.44 11.31 -8.14
N TRP A 128 9.63 11.66 -8.62
CA TRP A 128 10.76 10.75 -8.63
C TRP A 128 11.37 10.68 -7.23
N ASP A 129 11.37 9.51 -6.60
CA ASP A 129 12.08 9.31 -5.34
C ASP A 129 13.53 8.91 -5.62
N SER A 130 14.45 9.86 -5.44
CA SER A 130 15.90 9.65 -5.64
C SER A 130 16.52 8.57 -4.73
N TYR A 131 15.92 8.25 -3.58
CA TYR A 131 16.39 7.20 -2.69
C TYR A 131 15.95 5.81 -3.16
N GLN A 132 14.72 5.73 -3.68
CA GLN A 132 14.10 4.50 -4.17
C GLN A 132 14.47 4.20 -5.64
N GLY A 133 14.83 5.23 -6.41
CA GLY A 133 15.19 5.15 -7.82
C GLY A 133 14.01 4.86 -8.75
N HIS A 134 12.80 5.26 -8.35
CA HIS A 134 11.58 5.07 -9.13
C HIS A 134 10.51 6.12 -8.81
N VAL A 135 9.43 6.11 -9.59
CA VAL A 135 8.32 7.05 -9.47
C VAL A 135 7.38 6.62 -8.35
N MET A 136 7.14 7.54 -7.42
CA MET A 136 6.17 7.41 -6.35
C MET A 136 4.89 8.16 -6.70
N TRP A 137 3.77 7.59 -6.33
CA TRP A 137 2.45 8.19 -6.34
C TRP A 137 2.05 8.49 -4.90
N GLU A 138 1.55 9.67 -4.63
CA GLU A 138 1.13 10.06 -3.27
C GLU A 138 -0.20 10.82 -3.32
N ALA A 139 -1.05 10.57 -2.32
CA ALA A 139 -2.35 11.21 -2.21
C ALA A 139 -2.18 12.71 -1.89
N CYS A 140 -2.91 13.56 -2.60
CA CYS A 140 -2.95 14.99 -2.29
C CYS A 140 -3.75 15.26 -1.01
N GLU A 141 -3.33 16.21 -0.16
CA GLU A 141 -3.92 16.48 1.17
C GLU A 141 -5.47 16.56 1.20
N ASP A 142 -6.06 15.45 1.66
CA ASP A 142 -7.00 15.27 2.78
C ASP A 142 -8.48 15.68 2.74
N LYS A 143 -9.09 16.04 1.60
CA LYS A 143 -10.55 16.29 1.59
C LYS A 143 -11.39 15.46 0.62
N ALA A 144 -10.87 15.17 -0.56
CA ALA A 144 -11.60 14.40 -1.55
C ALA A 144 -11.23 12.92 -1.45
N TYR A 145 -11.91 12.21 -0.56
CA TYR A 145 -11.89 10.76 -0.51
C TYR A 145 -13.30 10.19 -0.39
N CYS A 146 -13.43 8.97 -0.87
CA CYS A 146 -14.55 8.07 -0.67
C CYS A 146 -14.17 7.07 0.42
N GLU A 147 -15.02 6.90 1.43
CA GLU A 147 -14.84 5.86 2.43
C GLU A 147 -15.75 4.69 2.10
N VAL A 148 -15.18 3.50 1.94
CA VAL A 148 -15.94 2.26 1.79
C VAL A 148 -15.76 1.41 3.03
N VAL A 149 -16.87 0.90 3.56
CA VAL A 149 -16.90 -0.01 4.70
C VAL A 149 -17.12 -1.42 4.19
N TYR A 150 -16.10 -2.25 4.32
CA TYR A 150 -16.16 -3.69 4.08
C TYR A 150 -16.48 -4.43 5.36
N GLU A 151 -17.22 -5.52 5.25
CA GLU A 151 -17.37 -6.54 6.29
C GLU A 151 -16.66 -7.82 5.84
N TYR A 152 -15.70 -8.26 6.64
CA TYR A 152 -14.91 -9.46 6.40
C TYR A 152 -15.18 -10.54 7.45
N CYS A 153 -15.20 -11.78 6.99
CA CYS A 153 -15.07 -12.97 7.83
C CYS A 153 -14.49 -14.13 7.02
N TRP A 154 -13.94 -15.14 7.71
CA TRP A 154 -13.47 -16.37 7.08
C TRP A 154 -14.55 -17.47 7.16
N ASP A 155 -14.90 -18.12 6.06
CA ASP A 155 -15.77 -19.30 6.09
C ASP A 155 -14.90 -20.57 6.19
N PRO A 156 -14.84 -21.23 7.36
CA PRO A 156 -13.99 -22.41 7.53
C PRO A 156 -14.54 -23.67 6.85
N ILE A 157 -15.80 -23.68 6.41
CA ILE A 157 -16.40 -24.83 5.71
C ILE A 157 -16.05 -24.77 4.23
N LEU A 158 -16.13 -23.57 3.65
CA LEU A 158 -15.86 -23.34 2.23
C LEU A 158 -14.38 -22.98 1.96
N GLU A 159 -13.60 -22.70 3.01
CA GLU A 159 -12.21 -22.24 2.94
C GLU A 159 -12.06 -21.00 2.05
N ILE A 160 -12.97 -20.03 2.23
CA ILE A 160 -12.97 -18.76 1.49
C ILE A 160 -13.19 -17.57 2.41
N TRP A 161 -12.64 -16.42 2.01
CA TRP A 161 -12.98 -15.14 2.60
C TRP A 161 -14.33 -14.65 2.10
N GLN A 162 -15.23 -14.28 3.02
CA GLN A 162 -16.46 -13.58 2.71
C GLN A 162 -16.22 -12.08 2.83
N VAL A 163 -16.56 -11.36 1.77
CA VAL A 163 -16.40 -9.91 1.66
C VAL A 163 -17.73 -9.29 1.27
N ASN A 164 -18.25 -8.39 2.11
CA ASN A 164 -19.44 -7.62 1.79
C ASN A 164 -19.14 -6.12 1.85
N VAL A 165 -19.62 -5.37 0.86
CA VAL A 165 -19.63 -3.90 0.94
C VAL A 165 -20.85 -3.49 1.75
N LYS A 166 -20.64 -3.00 2.97
CA LYS A 166 -21.71 -2.60 3.89
C LYS A 166 -22.27 -1.23 3.52
N SER A 167 -21.39 -0.28 3.25
CA SER A 167 -21.73 1.09 2.91
C SER A 167 -20.57 1.77 2.22
N HIS A 168 -20.87 2.84 1.50
CA HIS A 168 -19.90 3.78 1.01
C HIS A 168 -20.39 5.20 1.29
N THR A 169 -19.50 6.12 1.67
CA THR A 169 -19.84 7.54 1.76
C THR A 169 -19.61 8.16 0.39
N GLY A 170 -20.53 8.98 -0.11
CA GLY A 170 -20.20 9.86 -1.24
C GLY A 170 -18.91 10.64 -0.95
N ASN A 171 -18.22 11.09 -1.99
CA ASN A 171 -16.98 11.86 -1.81
C ASN A 171 -17.22 12.99 -0.80
N ASN A 172 -16.43 13.02 0.28
CA ASN A 172 -16.62 13.97 1.37
C ASN A 172 -16.47 15.43 0.91
N TRP A 173 -15.70 15.64 -0.17
CA TRP A 173 -15.54 16.91 -0.86
C TRP A 173 -15.37 16.66 -2.37
N PRO A 174 -15.79 17.61 -3.23
CA PRO A 174 -15.49 17.53 -4.65
C PRO A 174 -13.97 17.54 -4.88
N PRO A 175 -13.41 16.65 -5.71
CA PRO A 175 -12.00 16.67 -6.05
C PRO A 175 -11.66 17.98 -6.79
N THR A 176 -10.59 18.65 -6.36
CA THR A 176 -10.10 19.90 -6.97
C THR A 176 -8.92 19.69 -7.92
N CYS A 177 -8.59 18.44 -8.23
CA CYS A 177 -7.48 18.07 -9.09
C CYS A 177 -7.86 18.03 -10.57
N THR A 178 -6.86 18.13 -11.45
CA THR A 178 -7.07 18.09 -12.90
C THR A 178 -7.43 16.67 -13.37
N LEU A 179 -8.19 16.51 -14.46
CA LEU A 179 -8.54 15.17 -14.97
C LEU A 179 -7.42 14.52 -15.80
N ASN A 180 -6.41 15.28 -16.19
CA ASN A 180 -5.35 14.80 -17.07
C ASN A 180 -4.23 14.19 -16.23
N ILE A 181 -4.00 12.88 -16.39
CA ILE A 181 -2.86 12.21 -15.77
C ILE A 181 -1.57 12.68 -16.47
N PRO A 182 -0.65 13.34 -15.76
CA PRO A 182 0.63 13.78 -16.33
C PRO A 182 1.55 12.58 -16.60
N PRO A 183 2.55 12.76 -17.50
CA PRO A 183 3.61 11.77 -17.64
C PRO A 183 4.36 11.57 -16.32
N ASP A 184 5.05 10.44 -16.21
CA ASP A 184 5.89 10.17 -15.05
C ASP A 184 7.10 11.13 -15.03
N PRO A 185 7.44 11.72 -13.87
CA PRO A 185 8.60 12.60 -13.74
C PRO A 185 9.91 11.80 -13.70
N ASP A 186 10.95 12.30 -14.35
CA ASP A 186 12.32 11.79 -14.24
C ASP A 186 13.06 12.40 -13.02
N GLU A 187 14.29 11.96 -12.75
CA GLU A 187 15.11 12.38 -11.60
C GLU A 187 15.28 13.89 -11.42
N ASN A 188 15.20 14.65 -12.52
CA ASN A 188 15.39 16.11 -12.50
C ASN A 188 14.08 16.89 -12.58
N ASP A 189 12.95 16.21 -12.74
CA ASP A 189 11.65 16.86 -12.87
C ASP A 189 11.09 17.21 -11.48
N PRO A 190 10.36 18.34 -11.36
CA PRO A 190 9.61 18.61 -10.15
C PRO A 190 8.45 17.60 -9.97
N PRO A 191 7.94 17.42 -8.75
CA PRO A 191 6.67 16.72 -8.54
C PRO A 191 5.55 17.29 -9.42
N THR A 192 4.66 16.42 -9.90
CA THR A 192 3.54 16.84 -10.73
C THR A 192 2.51 17.61 -9.92
N ASP A 193 1.68 18.42 -10.58
CA ASP A 193 0.44 18.92 -9.98
C ASP A 193 -0.51 17.76 -9.62
N CYS A 194 -1.45 18.00 -8.71
CA CYS A 194 -2.48 17.03 -8.37
C CYS A 194 -3.42 16.75 -9.55
N PHE A 195 -3.62 15.48 -9.85
CA PHE A 195 -4.52 15.00 -10.88
C PHE A 195 -5.45 13.91 -10.33
N ASN A 196 -6.57 13.69 -11.01
CA ASN A 196 -7.54 12.69 -10.65
C ASN A 196 -7.00 11.30 -11.05
N GLY A 197 -6.79 10.44 -10.06
CA GLY A 197 -6.36 9.04 -10.26
C GLY A 197 -7.43 8.14 -10.88
N ALA A 198 -8.60 8.70 -11.20
CA ALA A 198 -9.70 8.16 -11.97
C ALA A 198 -10.37 6.89 -11.43
N TYR A 199 -10.30 6.64 -10.12
CA TYR A 199 -11.19 5.66 -9.50
C TYR A 199 -11.55 6.01 -8.05
N SER A 200 -12.84 6.22 -7.85
CA SER A 200 -13.49 6.15 -6.54
C SER A 200 -14.68 5.21 -6.71
N PRO A 201 -14.81 4.13 -5.90
CA PRO A 201 -15.97 3.24 -5.96
C PRO A 201 -17.29 3.94 -5.55
N CYS A 202 -17.24 5.22 -5.19
CA CYS A 202 -18.37 6.04 -4.78
C CYS A 202 -18.99 6.90 -5.89
N GLU A 203 -18.53 6.78 -7.14
CA GLU A 203 -19.06 7.49 -8.32
C GLU A 203 -19.84 6.58 -9.27
#